data_AF-A0A3E0R0F0-F1
#
_entry.id   AF-A0A3E0R0F0-F1
#
_cell.length_a   1.000
_cell.length_b   1.000
_cell.length_c   1.000
_cell.angle_alpha   90.00
_cell.angle_beta   90.00
_cell.angle_gamma   90.00
#
_symmetry.space_group_name_H-M   'P 1'
#
loop_
_entity.id
_entity.type
_entity.pdbx_description
1 polymer ?
#
loop_
_entity_poly.entity_id
_entity_poly.type
_entity_poly.pdbx_seq_one_letter_code
_entity_poly.pdbx_strand_id
1 'polypeptide(L)'
;MLSCVLTILLLLTGTFVSDAAIEGETLLDRAKNASSPERPYTSLKIGQGNTLEEFTCEGAYIPIRDLFASRVSEIRWDNKSKIAEVVNDGKSLVLNFSNQEIESTDTKIVLPKEWIRMSQGKTEIHAAVLAYIFNIYADRFPDEERDEWREKLSFPGIQGTDAISEGKGVHLQVFVTFKENT
;
A
#
# COMPACT_ATOMS: atom_id res chain seq x y z
N MET A 1 -15.96 59.20 -36.66
CA MET A 1 -16.01 57.96 -37.48
C MET A 1 -14.70 57.22 -37.19
N LEU A 2 -14.57 56.45 -36.11
CA LEU A 2 -15.16 55.14 -35.79
C LEU A 2 -14.81 54.04 -36.81
N SER A 3 -13.80 53.22 -36.49
CA SER A 3 -13.81 51.74 -36.55
C SER A 3 -12.37 51.25 -36.36
N CYS A 4 -12.02 50.78 -35.15
CA CYS A 4 -12.21 49.41 -34.66
C CYS A 4 -11.06 48.48 -35.09
N VAL A 5 -9.99 48.50 -34.29
CA VAL A 5 -8.92 47.49 -34.29
C VAL A 5 -9.49 46.22 -33.64
N LEU A 6 -9.62 45.16 -34.42
CA LEU A 6 -10.07 43.85 -33.95
C LEU A 6 -8.86 43.08 -33.40
N THR A 7 -8.63 43.16 -32.09
CA THR A 7 -7.65 42.34 -31.39
C THR A 7 -8.26 40.97 -31.09
N ILE A 8 -7.88 39.94 -31.85
CA ILE A 8 -8.22 38.55 -31.56
C ILE A 8 -7.31 38.09 -30.41
N LEU A 9 -7.84 38.06 -29.20
CA LEU A 9 -7.19 37.44 -28.04
C LEU A 9 -7.44 35.93 -28.12
N LEU A 10 -6.47 35.17 -28.64
CA LEU A 10 -6.49 33.71 -28.61
C LEU A 10 -6.27 33.27 -27.15
N LEU A 11 -7.35 33.00 -26.43
CA LEU A 11 -7.31 32.30 -25.15
C LEU A 11 -6.90 30.85 -25.41
N LEU A 12 -5.60 30.57 -25.29
CA LEU A 12 -5.11 29.22 -25.04
C LEU A 12 -5.62 28.79 -23.65
N THR A 13 -6.86 28.30 -23.59
CA THR A 13 -7.32 27.50 -22.46
C THR A 13 -6.57 26.17 -22.53
N GLY A 14 -5.39 26.13 -21.91
CA GLY A 14 -4.74 24.87 -21.62
C GLY A 14 -5.71 24.06 -20.78
N THR A 15 -6.26 22.99 -21.34
CA THR A 15 -6.92 21.98 -20.53
C THR A 15 -5.83 21.37 -19.67
N PHE A 16 -5.73 21.81 -18.42
CA PHE A 16 -5.13 20.98 -17.39
C PHE A 16 -5.98 19.71 -17.39
N VAL A 17 -5.47 18.65 -18.01
CA VAL A 17 -5.98 17.31 -17.76
C VAL A 17 -5.59 17.05 -16.31
N SER A 18 -6.47 17.40 -15.38
CA SER A 18 -6.38 16.86 -14.04
C SER A 18 -6.54 15.36 -14.24
N ASP A 19 -5.45 14.61 -14.07
CA ASP A 19 -5.54 13.15 -13.99
C ASP A 19 -6.57 12.83 -12.91
N ALA A 20 -7.65 12.14 -13.32
CA ALA A 20 -8.76 11.89 -12.43
C ALA A 20 -8.27 11.06 -11.23
N ALA A 21 -8.67 11.47 -10.03
CA ALA A 21 -8.42 10.68 -8.83
C ALA A 21 -9.05 9.30 -8.98
N ILE A 22 -8.38 8.28 -8.44
CA ILE A 22 -8.91 6.92 -8.47
C ILE A 22 -10.15 6.87 -7.56
N GLU A 23 -11.28 6.44 -8.12
CA GLU A 23 -12.56 6.42 -7.40
C GLU A 23 -12.54 5.44 -6.22
N GLY A 24 -13.26 5.78 -5.13
CA GLY A 24 -13.42 4.93 -3.94
C GLY A 24 -13.61 5.75 -2.66
N GLU A 25 -14.52 5.31 -1.78
CA GLU A 25 -14.82 6.01 -0.52
C GLU A 25 -13.69 5.85 0.50
N THR A 26 -13.10 4.66 0.57
CA THR A 26 -11.98 4.34 1.47
C THR A 26 -10.67 4.17 0.70
N LEU A 27 -9.52 4.27 1.39
CA LEU A 27 -8.22 3.93 0.79
C LEU A 27 -8.20 2.49 0.26
N LEU A 28 -8.86 1.55 0.95
CA LEU A 28 -8.96 0.17 0.48
C LEU A 28 -9.72 0.08 -0.86
N ASP A 29 -10.82 0.82 -1.02
CA ASP A 29 -11.57 0.85 -2.27
C ASP A 29 -10.72 1.41 -3.41
N ARG A 30 -10.04 2.55 -3.16
CA ARG A 30 -9.13 3.16 -4.14
C ARG A 30 -7.98 2.21 -4.50
N ALA A 31 -7.40 1.54 -3.51
CA ALA A 31 -6.34 0.55 -3.72
C ALA A 31 -6.80 -0.65 -4.57
N LYS A 32 -8.00 -1.17 -4.32
CA LYS A 32 -8.61 -2.25 -5.11
C LYS A 32 -8.89 -1.81 -6.54
N ASN A 33 -9.43 -0.60 -6.72
CA ASN A 33 -9.71 -0.04 -8.04
C ASN A 33 -8.42 0.22 -8.84
N ALA A 34 -7.36 0.68 -8.19
CA ALA A 34 -6.04 0.87 -8.80
C ALA A 34 -5.41 -0.45 -9.28
N SER A 35 -5.66 -1.54 -8.55
CA SER A 35 -5.00 -2.84 -8.78
C SER A 35 -5.75 -3.74 -9.78
N SER A 36 -6.89 -3.28 -10.35
CA SER A 36 -7.84 -4.10 -11.14
C SER A 36 -8.58 -5.17 -10.28
N PRO A 37 -9.56 -5.94 -10.80
CA PRO A 37 -10.44 -6.74 -9.94
C PRO A 37 -9.70 -7.87 -9.22
N GLU A 38 -10.26 -8.29 -8.09
CA GLU A 38 -9.73 -9.34 -7.22
C GLU A 38 -9.31 -10.58 -8.00
N ARG A 39 -8.09 -11.03 -7.72
CA ARG A 39 -7.48 -12.23 -8.32
C ARG A 39 -7.45 -13.36 -7.29
N PRO A 40 -7.54 -14.63 -7.72
CA PRO A 40 -7.51 -15.76 -6.81
C PRO A 40 -6.14 -15.95 -6.13
N TYR A 41 -5.08 -15.30 -6.60
CA TYR A 41 -3.74 -15.40 -6.03
C TYR A 41 -3.01 -14.05 -6.04
N THR A 42 -2.01 -13.93 -5.16
CA THR A 42 -1.02 -12.85 -5.18
C THR A 42 0.37 -13.47 -5.32
N SER A 43 1.13 -13.01 -6.31
CA SER A 43 2.56 -13.32 -6.43
C SER A 43 3.34 -12.21 -5.75
N LEU A 44 3.92 -12.49 -4.59
CA LEU A 44 4.76 -11.56 -3.85
C LEU A 44 6.22 -11.78 -4.23
N LYS A 45 6.90 -10.71 -4.65
CA LYS A 45 8.33 -10.72 -4.94
C LYS A 45 9.00 -9.67 -4.08
N ILE A 46 9.99 -10.06 -3.29
CA ILE A 46 10.64 -9.17 -2.32
C ILE A 46 12.10 -9.00 -2.69
N GLY A 47 12.48 -7.79 -3.08
CA GLY A 47 13.87 -7.40 -3.34
C GLY A 47 14.51 -6.73 -2.14
N GLN A 48 15.76 -7.09 -1.83
CA GLN A 48 16.60 -6.39 -0.85
C GLN A 48 18.08 -6.50 -1.25
N GLY A 49 18.70 -5.40 -1.68
CA GLY A 49 20.04 -5.44 -2.28
C GLY A 49 20.08 -6.39 -3.49
N ASN A 50 20.95 -7.41 -3.45
CA ASN A 50 21.09 -8.41 -4.53
C ASN A 50 20.21 -9.67 -4.33
N THR A 51 19.34 -9.70 -3.31
CA THR A 51 18.46 -10.84 -3.06
C THR A 51 17.05 -10.60 -3.61
N LEU A 52 16.44 -11.67 -4.12
CA LEU A 52 15.05 -11.71 -4.54
C LEU A 52 14.41 -12.97 -3.96
N GLU A 53 13.36 -12.79 -3.17
CA GLU A 53 12.52 -13.88 -2.66
C GLU A 53 11.16 -13.84 -3.35
N GLU A 54 10.60 -15.01 -3.66
CA GLU A 54 9.30 -15.12 -4.32
C GLU A 54 8.36 -16.02 -3.50
N PHE A 55 7.12 -15.56 -3.32
CA PHE A 55 6.07 -16.26 -2.61
C PHE A 55 4.79 -16.27 -3.43
N THR A 56 4.04 -17.36 -3.35
CA THR A 56 2.67 -17.43 -3.87
C THR A 56 1.71 -17.43 -2.69
N CYS A 57 0.85 -16.42 -2.63
CA CYS A 57 -0.17 -16.27 -1.59
C CYS A 57 -1.55 -16.57 -2.19
N GLU A 58 -2.37 -17.32 -1.46
CA GLU A 58 -3.76 -17.57 -1.85
C GLU A 58 -4.64 -16.33 -1.58
N GLY A 59 -5.29 -15.83 -2.62
CA GLY A 59 -6.14 -14.65 -2.60
C GLY A 59 -5.37 -13.32 -2.59
N ALA A 60 -6.06 -12.28 -2.13
CA ALA A 60 -5.59 -10.89 -2.15
C ALA A 60 -4.82 -10.45 -0.89
N TYR A 61 -4.33 -11.40 -0.08
CA TYR A 61 -3.67 -11.10 1.19
C TYR A 61 -2.29 -11.74 1.28
N ILE A 62 -1.38 -11.02 1.91
CA ILE A 62 0.02 -11.42 2.10
C ILE A 62 0.25 -11.68 3.59
N PRO A 63 0.78 -12.85 3.99
CA PRO A 63 1.20 -13.09 5.36
C PRO A 63 2.29 -12.10 5.79
N ILE A 64 2.11 -11.45 6.95
CA ILE A 64 3.08 -10.44 7.42
C ILE A 64 4.46 -11.05 7.69
N ARG A 65 4.53 -12.35 8.01
CA ARG A 65 5.80 -13.06 8.18
C ARG A 65 6.52 -13.20 6.85
N ASP A 66 5.83 -13.54 5.77
CA ASP A 66 6.46 -13.66 4.45
C ASP A 66 6.95 -12.27 3.98
N LEU A 67 6.19 -11.22 4.27
CA LEU A 67 6.54 -9.84 3.91
C LEU A 67 7.73 -9.27 4.70
N PHE A 68 7.77 -9.50 6.02
CA PHE A 68 8.69 -8.79 6.91
C PHE A 68 9.76 -9.68 7.57
N ALA A 69 9.70 -11.00 7.43
CA ALA A 69 10.72 -11.87 8.02
C ALA A 69 12.12 -11.43 7.58
N SER A 70 13.07 -11.46 8.53
CA SER A 70 14.46 -11.01 8.40
C SER A 70 14.71 -9.54 7.99
N ARG A 71 13.65 -8.72 7.87
CA ARG A 71 13.72 -7.31 7.42
C ARG A 71 13.37 -6.31 8.52
N VAL A 72 12.85 -6.81 9.63
CA VAL A 72 12.41 -6.03 10.78
C VAL A 72 13.01 -6.63 12.04
N SER A 73 13.08 -5.82 13.09
CA SER A 73 13.63 -6.25 14.38
C SER A 73 12.86 -7.43 14.98
N GLU A 74 11.53 -7.40 14.91
CA GLU A 74 10.71 -8.49 15.47
C GLU A 74 9.30 -8.56 14.89
N ILE A 75 8.72 -9.77 14.89
CA ILE A 75 7.29 -10.00 14.64
C ILE A 75 6.72 -10.81 15.81
N ARG A 76 5.76 -10.22 16.53
CA ARG A 76 5.15 -10.81 17.74
C ARG A 76 3.67 -11.12 17.55
N TRP A 77 3.18 -12.12 18.26
CA TRP A 77 1.75 -12.41 18.42
C TRP A 77 1.43 -12.54 19.91
N ASP A 78 0.49 -11.73 20.38
CA ASP A 78 -0.10 -11.88 21.71
C ASP A 78 -1.48 -12.53 21.60
N ASN A 79 -1.55 -13.80 22.03
CA ASN A 79 -2.78 -14.58 21.99
C ASN A 79 -3.86 -14.07 22.96
N LYS A 80 -3.49 -13.35 24.03
CA LYS A 80 -4.43 -12.82 25.02
C LYS A 80 -5.12 -11.57 24.48
N SER A 81 -4.34 -10.61 23.97
CA SER A 81 -4.87 -9.37 23.40
C SER A 81 -5.34 -9.52 21.94
N LYS A 82 -4.99 -10.63 21.27
CA LYS A 82 -5.27 -10.87 19.84
C LYS A 82 -4.64 -9.82 18.94
N ILE A 83 -3.41 -9.44 19.26
CA ILE A 83 -2.63 -8.43 18.53
C ILE A 83 -1.41 -9.11 17.91
N ALA A 84 -1.17 -8.85 16.63
CA ALA A 84 0.16 -9.05 16.04
C ALA A 84 0.87 -7.70 15.91
N GLU A 85 2.18 -7.70 16.14
CA GLU A 85 3.02 -6.52 15.98
C GLU A 85 4.20 -6.82 15.08
N VAL A 86 4.50 -5.89 14.17
CA VAL A 86 5.78 -5.83 13.44
C VAL A 86 6.57 -4.67 14.01
N VAL A 87 7.69 -4.95 14.67
CA VAL A 87 8.50 -3.98 15.39
C VAL A 87 9.75 -3.68 14.57
N ASN A 88 10.00 -2.39 14.34
CA ASN A 88 11.25 -1.92 13.75
C ASN A 88 11.56 -0.48 14.20
N ASP A 89 12.84 -0.16 14.43
CA ASP A 89 13.31 1.19 14.76
C ASP A 89 12.52 1.89 15.90
N GLY A 90 12.16 1.13 16.93
CA GLY A 90 11.40 1.65 18.09
C GLY A 90 9.93 1.95 17.82
N LYS A 91 9.41 1.64 16.63
CA LYS A 91 7.99 1.73 16.26
C LYS A 91 7.38 0.33 16.08
N SER A 92 6.06 0.23 16.23
CA SER A 92 5.32 -1.00 15.92
C SER A 92 4.16 -0.77 14.96
N LEU A 93 4.00 -1.69 14.01
CA LEU A 93 2.82 -1.85 13.17
C LEU A 93 1.91 -2.85 13.87
N VAL A 94 0.70 -2.42 14.23
CA VAL A 94 -0.21 -3.18 15.07
C VAL A 94 -1.37 -3.70 14.22
N LEU A 95 -1.51 -5.02 14.16
CA LEU A 95 -2.66 -5.71 13.57
C LEU A 95 -3.56 -6.17 14.71
N ASN A 96 -4.65 -5.44 14.93
CA ASN A 96 -5.58 -5.68 16.02
C ASN A 96 -6.77 -6.56 15.59
N PHE A 97 -6.76 -7.82 16.01
CA PHE A 97 -7.85 -8.78 15.74
C PHE A 97 -8.86 -8.88 16.89
N SER A 98 -8.72 -8.03 17.91
CA SER A 98 -9.68 -7.94 19.00
C SER A 98 -10.83 -6.98 18.66
N ASN A 99 -11.87 -6.98 19.49
CA ASN A 99 -12.93 -5.97 19.43
C ASN A 99 -12.60 -4.70 20.24
N GLN A 100 -11.43 -4.64 20.86
CA GLN A 100 -11.01 -3.46 21.61
C GLN A 100 -10.47 -2.41 20.64
N GLU A 101 -10.86 -1.16 20.87
CA GLU A 101 -10.26 -0.04 20.18
C GLU A 101 -8.88 0.23 20.78
N ILE A 102 -7.91 0.48 19.89
CA ILE A 102 -6.53 0.78 20.26
C ILE A 102 -6.19 2.08 19.53
N GLU A 103 -5.82 3.10 20.29
CA GLU A 103 -5.39 4.36 19.71
C GLU A 103 -4.05 4.19 18.97
N SER A 104 -4.00 4.72 17.76
CA SER A 104 -2.76 4.86 17.01
C SER A 104 -1.95 6.05 17.54
N THR A 105 -0.64 5.90 17.64
CA THR A 105 0.31 6.95 18.05
C THR A 105 1.52 6.96 17.11
N ASP A 106 2.42 7.93 17.26
CA ASP A 106 3.63 8.05 16.42
C ASP A 106 4.58 6.83 16.49
N THR A 107 4.48 6.04 17.56
CA THR A 107 5.29 4.83 17.79
C THR A 107 4.48 3.54 17.68
N LYS A 108 3.14 3.62 17.60
CA LYS A 108 2.24 2.47 17.45
C LYS A 108 1.23 2.77 16.36
N ILE A 109 1.50 2.25 15.17
CA ILE A 109 0.64 2.46 14.00
C ILE A 109 -0.36 1.32 13.92
N VAL A 110 -1.61 1.59 14.29
CA VAL A 110 -2.68 0.58 14.24
C VAL A 110 -3.27 0.54 12.83
N LEU A 111 -3.22 -0.64 12.19
CA LEU A 111 -3.82 -0.81 10.88
C LEU A 111 -5.35 -0.86 10.94
N PRO A 112 -6.05 -0.27 9.95
CA PRO A 112 -7.48 -0.44 9.79
C PRO A 112 -7.86 -1.92 9.68
N LYS A 113 -8.99 -2.29 10.31
CA LYS A 113 -9.41 -3.71 10.42
C LYS A 113 -9.70 -4.34 9.06
N GLU A 114 -10.19 -3.55 8.13
CA GLU A 114 -10.52 -3.95 6.77
C GLU A 114 -9.28 -4.27 5.92
N TRP A 115 -8.09 -3.82 6.32
CA TRP A 115 -6.83 -4.14 5.63
C TRP A 115 -6.23 -5.45 6.07
N ILE A 116 -6.68 -6.02 7.19
CA ILE A 116 -6.04 -7.17 7.83
C ILE A 116 -6.99 -8.34 7.93
N ARG A 117 -6.44 -9.55 7.96
CA ARG A 117 -7.20 -10.74 8.33
C ARG A 117 -6.33 -11.76 9.04
N MET A 118 -7.00 -12.66 9.75
CA MET A 118 -6.40 -13.89 10.26
C MET A 118 -6.93 -15.03 9.40
N SER A 119 -6.05 -15.76 8.72
CA SER A 119 -6.42 -16.91 7.90
C SER A 119 -5.44 -18.05 8.16
N GLN A 120 -5.93 -19.26 8.40
CA GLN A 120 -5.10 -20.46 8.61
C GLN A 120 -3.96 -20.27 9.64
N GLY A 121 -4.21 -19.50 10.71
CA GLY A 121 -3.21 -19.22 11.76
C GLY A 121 -2.13 -18.19 11.36
N LYS A 122 -2.27 -17.56 10.19
CA LYS A 122 -1.42 -16.46 9.72
C LYS A 122 -2.17 -15.15 9.84
N THR A 123 -1.45 -14.12 10.25
CA THR A 123 -1.90 -12.73 10.19
C THR A 123 -1.44 -12.14 8.86
N GLU A 124 -2.37 -11.54 8.13
CA GLU A 124 -2.17 -11.16 6.75
C GLU A 124 -2.66 -9.73 6.50
N ILE A 125 -2.05 -9.06 5.52
CA ILE A 125 -2.40 -7.71 5.07
C ILE A 125 -2.86 -7.73 3.61
N HIS A 126 -3.82 -6.88 3.26
CA HIS A 126 -4.37 -6.81 1.91
C HIS A 126 -3.31 -6.32 0.92
N ALA A 127 -3.03 -7.10 -0.11
CA ALA A 127 -1.97 -6.87 -1.08
C ALA A 127 -2.16 -5.56 -1.86
N ALA A 128 -3.41 -5.27 -2.27
CA ALA A 128 -3.72 -4.02 -2.98
C ALA A 128 -3.37 -2.77 -2.17
N VAL A 129 -3.58 -2.78 -0.85
CA VAL A 129 -3.25 -1.64 0.02
C VAL A 129 -1.74 -1.41 0.04
N LEU A 130 -0.96 -2.48 0.21
CA LEU A 130 0.50 -2.41 0.17
C LEU A 130 1.01 -1.90 -1.19
N ALA A 131 0.46 -2.44 -2.27
CA ALA A 131 0.77 -2.03 -3.64
C ALA A 131 0.41 -0.57 -3.90
N TYR A 132 -0.71 -0.09 -3.34
CA TYR A 132 -1.19 1.26 -3.53
C TYR A 132 -0.39 2.29 -2.74
N ILE A 133 -0.19 2.06 -1.43
CA ILE A 133 0.52 2.98 -0.53
C ILE A 133 1.95 3.20 -1.00
N PHE A 134 2.66 2.15 -1.38
CA PHE A 134 4.08 2.24 -1.74
C PHE A 134 4.34 2.31 -3.25
N ASN A 135 3.31 2.51 -4.08
CA ASN A 135 3.46 2.51 -5.53
C ASN A 135 4.52 3.54 -5.97
N ILE A 136 5.54 3.10 -6.70
CA ILE A 136 6.60 3.98 -7.22
C ILE A 136 6.10 4.98 -8.29
N TYR A 137 4.90 4.77 -8.84
CA TYR A 137 4.24 5.66 -9.79
C TYR A 137 3.12 6.50 -9.16
N ALA A 138 3.00 6.47 -7.83
CA ALA A 138 1.96 7.16 -7.08
C ALA A 138 1.88 8.67 -7.33
N ASP A 139 2.99 9.34 -7.62
CA ASP A 139 3.03 10.79 -7.85
C ASP A 139 2.21 11.22 -9.07
N ARG A 140 1.82 10.27 -9.93
CA ARG A 140 0.92 10.52 -11.06
C ARG A 140 -0.54 10.73 -10.64
N PHE A 141 -0.92 10.24 -9.45
CA PHE A 141 -2.29 10.29 -8.94
C PHE A 141 -2.27 10.83 -7.50
N PRO A 142 -2.58 12.11 -7.27
CA PRO A 142 -2.53 12.68 -5.93
C PRO A 142 -3.58 12.03 -5.01
N ASP A 143 -3.15 11.62 -3.82
CA ASP A 143 -3.99 11.03 -2.77
C ASP A 143 -3.34 11.31 -1.41
N GLU A 144 -3.83 12.33 -0.71
CA GLU A 144 -3.24 12.81 0.55
C GLU A 144 -3.28 11.74 1.64
N GLU A 145 -4.39 10.99 1.75
CA GLU A 145 -4.53 9.91 2.71
C GLU A 145 -3.49 8.81 2.46
N ARG A 146 -3.28 8.43 1.20
CA ARG A 146 -2.23 7.47 0.82
C ARG A 146 -0.84 7.97 1.22
N ASP A 147 -0.56 9.24 0.96
CA ASP A 147 0.76 9.83 1.23
C ASP A 147 1.04 9.91 2.74
N GLU A 148 0.04 10.25 3.56
CA GLU A 148 0.14 10.15 5.01
C GLU A 148 0.42 8.71 5.48
N TRP A 149 -0.28 7.72 4.92
CA TRP A 149 -0.05 6.32 5.27
C TRP A 149 1.33 5.83 4.83
N ARG A 150 1.83 6.28 3.67
CA ARG A 150 3.19 5.98 3.22
C ARG A 150 4.22 6.48 4.21
N GLU A 151 4.06 7.70 4.72
CA GLU A 151 4.95 8.26 5.73
C GLU A 151 4.88 7.47 7.05
N LYS A 152 3.66 7.24 7.56
CA LYS A 152 3.41 6.47 8.80
C LYS A 152 4.00 5.05 8.73
N LEU A 153 3.95 4.41 7.56
CA LEU A 153 4.38 3.03 7.32
C LEU A 153 5.80 2.91 6.74
N SER A 154 6.59 3.98 6.68
CA SER A 154 7.95 3.94 6.10
C SER A 154 8.99 3.25 7.00
N PHE A 155 8.73 3.13 8.31
CA PHE A 155 9.66 2.61 9.31
C PHE A 155 10.03 1.11 9.20
N PRO A 156 9.23 0.20 8.61
CA PRO A 156 9.65 -1.16 8.34
C PRO A 156 10.63 -1.27 7.17
N GLY A 157 10.98 -0.16 6.51
CA GLY A 157 12.01 -0.12 5.49
C GLY A 157 11.53 -0.39 4.06
N ILE A 158 10.22 -0.39 3.80
CA ILE A 158 9.69 -0.49 2.43
C ILE A 158 10.03 0.79 1.66
N GLN A 159 10.73 0.65 0.54
CA GLN A 159 11.12 1.76 -0.33
C GLN A 159 10.10 2.02 -1.45
N GLY A 160 9.45 0.96 -1.90
CA GLY A 160 8.49 1.07 -2.98
C GLY A 160 7.89 -0.27 -3.35
N THR A 161 6.77 -0.18 -4.03
CA THR A 161 6.10 -1.31 -4.67
C THR A 161 5.84 -1.02 -6.13
N ASP A 162 5.86 -2.08 -6.92
CA ASP A 162 5.31 -2.09 -8.26
C ASP A 162 4.29 -3.23 -8.33
N ALA A 163 3.14 -2.94 -8.93
CA ALA A 163 2.08 -3.91 -9.08
C ALA A 163 1.66 -4.02 -10.53
N ILE A 164 1.94 -5.18 -11.11
CA ILE A 164 1.61 -5.48 -12.49
C ILE A 164 0.37 -6.39 -12.47
N SER A 165 -0.74 -5.84 -12.93
CA SER A 165 -1.89 -6.65 -13.33
C SER A 165 -1.58 -7.25 -14.70
N GLU A 166 -1.01 -8.47 -14.73
CA GLU A 166 -0.82 -9.20 -15.97
C GLU A 166 -2.20 -9.56 -16.59
N GLY A 167 -2.81 -8.69 -17.39
CA GLY A 167 -3.99 -8.99 -18.23
C GLY A 167 -4.98 -10.04 -17.70
N LYS A 168 -5.21 -11.12 -18.47
CA LYS A 168 -6.07 -12.28 -18.10
C LYS A 168 -5.45 -13.22 -17.03
N GLY A 169 -4.38 -12.79 -16.35
CA GLY A 169 -3.65 -13.58 -15.35
C GLY A 169 -4.46 -13.85 -14.09
N VAL A 170 -4.13 -14.92 -13.39
CA VAL A 170 -4.79 -15.32 -12.13
C VAL A 170 -4.13 -14.71 -10.89
N HIS A 171 -3.09 -13.89 -11.05
CA HIS A 171 -2.31 -13.30 -9.97
C HIS A 171 -2.33 -11.76 -10.02
N LEU A 172 -2.40 -11.13 -8.86
CA LEU A 172 -1.84 -9.79 -8.65
C LEU A 172 -0.34 -9.97 -8.37
N GLN A 173 0.54 -9.36 -9.18
CA GLN A 173 1.97 -9.35 -8.85
C GLN A 173 2.28 -8.13 -8.00
N VAL A 174 2.91 -8.33 -6.85
CA VAL A 174 3.37 -7.25 -5.97
C VAL A 174 4.86 -7.41 -5.78
N PHE A 175 5.64 -6.50 -6.37
CA PHE A 175 7.06 -6.36 -6.13
C PHE A 175 7.24 -5.40 -4.97
N VAL A 176 7.94 -5.81 -3.92
CA VAL A 176 8.24 -4.99 -2.74
C VAL A 176 9.75 -4.84 -2.64
N THR A 177 10.25 -3.61 -2.58
CA THR A 177 11.68 -3.34 -2.36
C THR A 177 11.90 -2.85 -0.93
N PHE A 178 12.82 -3.48 -0.20
CA PHE A 178 13.24 -3.04 1.13
C PHE A 178 14.60 -2.35 1.08
N LYS A 179 14.82 -1.41 2.01
CA LYS A 179 16.14 -0.83 2.31
C LYS A 179 17.13 -1.94 2.65
N GLU A 180 18.38 -1.78 2.27
CA GLU A 180 19.45 -2.70 2.70
C GLU A 180 19.65 -2.63 4.22
N ASN A 181 19.86 -3.78 4.85
CA ASN A 181 20.27 -3.83 6.26
C ASN A 181 21.67 -3.21 6.36
N THR A 182 21.79 -2.12 7.13
CA THR A 182 23.08 -1.45 7.39
C THR A 182 23.86 -2.14 8.49
#